data_AF-A0A1L7GMP0-F1
#
_entry.id   AF-A0A1L7GMP0-F1
#
_cell.length_a   1.000
_cell.length_b   1.000
_cell.length_c   1.000
_cell.angle_alpha   90.00
_cell.angle_beta   90.00
_cell.angle_gamma   90.00
#
_symmetry.space_group_name_H-M   'P 1'
#
loop_
_entity.id
_entity.type
_entity.pdbx_description
1 polymer ?
#
loop_
_entity_poly.entity_id
_entity_poly.type
_entity_poly.pdbx_seq_one_letter_code
_entity_poly.pdbx_strand_id
1 'polypeptide(L)'
;MAPQATTHTVRPLDTLRFDTSGPPQITNVVSDHLRLLGARTDRPVHVDAPAAGTTLHGGGFAPVHAAATWADPASGLTDEATVQAATGIMAVHGRRDGTPRGAAVDYAATATAVLAVQGLLANLVGQSRGAAPAQVTTGADRAGLLAVSQYLAAAGADEGEAADIAPGGPPFTAADGTVFELETLDPAAWAAFWKELEAPADALRSGWRPFQFRYATACAPLPAALHTTARSHGWERIRRAAAASGAEVCALRSLADRAAEYDGAAPWSLTPSTARAPAAAADRRAPLPAGPHRAPGGPLAAGPLAGLTVLEAGRRIQAPLAAHLLGLLGADVIRIEPPGGDPLRGMPPACSGISARWLALNRGKRAMEIDIKAEADRGRLRELAAHADVFLHNWAPGKAAALGLDADDLARVNPALVHAYTSGWAGRLDGAPMGTDFMVQARTGVGEAVRPEGEVPAPSLMTLLDVMGGLLGAEAVLAGLLLRERTGRGVRVDSSLLGAADTLTGPALRRAARGHNPRRPAGFRYPLATADGWIAPADADARAAAGHDLRGLPTAEALSRLRERGLTATAVTTELSDLHHDPRFAGRVSRDAHGAPAVPDPWSFA
;
A
#
# COMPACT_ATOMS: atom_id res chain seq x y z
N MET A 1 30.42 2.42 -16.35
CA MET A 1 29.85 1.54 -15.31
C MET A 1 30.31 2.05 -13.96
N ALA A 2 29.50 2.86 -13.29
CA ALA A 2 29.72 3.14 -11.88
C ALA A 2 29.31 1.88 -11.09
N PRO A 3 30.07 1.45 -10.07
CA PRO A 3 29.67 0.30 -9.27
C PRO A 3 28.31 0.60 -8.61
N GLN A 4 27.36 -0.33 -8.73
CA GLN A 4 26.13 -0.32 -7.94
C GLN A 4 26.55 -0.36 -6.47
N ALA A 5 26.52 0.79 -5.81
CA ALA A 5 26.72 0.86 -4.38
C ALA A 5 25.53 0.12 -3.75
N THR A 6 25.77 -1.08 -3.22
CA THR A 6 24.86 -1.69 -2.26
C THR A 6 24.75 -0.74 -1.08
N THR A 7 23.76 0.14 -1.10
CA THR A 7 23.43 1.05 -0.01
C THR A 7 23.03 0.19 1.17
N HIS A 8 23.97 -0.10 2.06
CA HIS A 8 23.68 -0.78 3.30
C HIS A 8 22.80 0.14 4.15
N THR A 9 21.53 -0.24 4.30
CA THR A 9 20.59 0.40 5.23
C THR A 9 21.22 0.47 6.62
N VAL A 10 21.35 1.69 7.15
CA VAL A 10 21.76 1.86 8.54
C VAL A 10 20.70 1.25 9.45
N ARG A 11 21.14 0.62 10.54
CA ARG A 11 20.34 -0.28 11.36
C ARG A 11 19.86 0.40 12.65
N PRO A 12 18.69 1.08 12.66
CA PRO A 12 18.19 1.81 13.83
C PRO A 12 17.81 0.93 15.02
N LEU A 13 17.83 -0.41 14.88
CA LEU A 13 17.51 -1.35 15.94
C LEU A 13 18.71 -2.24 16.34
N ASP A 14 19.92 -1.91 15.92
CA ASP A 14 21.14 -2.70 16.16
C ASP A 14 21.44 -3.07 17.63
N THR A 15 20.97 -2.27 18.58
CA THR A 15 21.10 -2.49 20.03
C THR A 15 19.89 -3.17 20.67
N LEU A 16 18.83 -3.45 19.90
CA LEU A 16 17.60 -4.06 20.39
C LEU A 16 17.54 -5.55 20.07
N ARG A 17 16.78 -6.24 20.91
CA ARG A 17 16.45 -7.65 20.77
C ARG A 17 14.94 -7.83 20.65
N PHE A 18 14.52 -8.87 19.94
CA PHE A 18 13.10 -9.20 19.82
C PHE A 18 12.80 -10.68 20.05
N ASP A 19 11.62 -10.90 20.61
CA ASP A 19 10.95 -12.19 20.70
C ASP A 19 9.62 -12.10 19.95
N THR A 20 9.29 -13.12 19.17
CA THR A 20 8.04 -13.16 18.42
C THR A 20 7.45 -14.55 18.37
N SER A 21 6.13 -14.63 18.46
CA SER A 21 5.35 -15.87 18.42
C SER A 21 4.04 -15.65 17.67
N GLY A 22 3.45 -16.71 17.12
CA GLY A 22 2.15 -16.69 16.44
C GLY A 22 2.20 -17.04 14.95
N PRO A 23 1.14 -16.72 14.18
CA PRO A 23 0.96 -17.21 12.82
C PRO A 23 2.12 -16.83 11.88
N PRO A 24 2.74 -17.79 11.17
CA PRO A 24 3.92 -17.54 10.35
C PRO A 24 3.67 -16.57 9.19
N GLN A 25 2.42 -16.41 8.73
CA GLN A 25 2.05 -15.43 7.72
C GLN A 25 2.31 -13.99 8.19
N ILE A 26 2.19 -13.73 9.50
CA ILE A 26 2.43 -12.42 10.11
C ILE A 26 3.86 -12.36 10.68
N THR A 27 4.25 -13.33 11.51
CA THR A 27 5.49 -13.27 12.30
C THR A 27 6.76 -13.36 11.45
N ASN A 28 6.71 -14.00 10.29
CA ASN A 28 7.86 -14.01 9.38
C ASN A 28 8.16 -12.61 8.84
N VAL A 29 7.15 -11.86 8.40
CA VAL A 29 7.34 -10.50 7.88
C VAL A 29 7.81 -9.56 8.99
N VAL A 30 7.21 -9.64 10.18
CA VAL A 30 7.68 -8.89 11.36
C VAL A 30 9.15 -9.20 11.65
N SER A 31 9.52 -10.48 11.71
CA SER A 31 10.90 -10.91 11.97
C SER A 31 11.87 -10.42 10.90
N ASP A 32 11.49 -10.51 9.62
CA ASP A 32 12.32 -10.10 8.49
C ASP A 32 12.57 -8.58 8.56
N HIS A 33 11.53 -7.78 8.79
CA HIS A 33 11.65 -6.32 8.91
C HIS A 33 12.50 -5.90 10.11
N LEU A 34 12.26 -6.47 11.29
CA LEU A 34 13.04 -6.16 12.49
C LEU A 34 14.53 -6.51 12.31
N ARG A 35 14.85 -7.65 11.67
CA ARG A 35 16.24 -8.03 11.35
C ARG A 35 16.88 -7.09 10.34
N LEU A 36 16.15 -6.68 9.29
CA LEU A 36 16.64 -5.72 8.31
C LEU A 36 16.93 -4.34 8.94
N LEU A 37 16.14 -3.95 9.93
CA LEU A 37 16.37 -2.75 10.76
C LEU A 37 17.46 -2.96 11.83
N GLY A 38 17.96 -4.18 12.01
CA GLY A 38 19.12 -4.52 12.83
C GLY A 38 18.85 -5.20 14.16
N ALA A 39 17.58 -5.39 14.54
CA ALA A 39 17.24 -6.07 15.78
C ALA A 39 17.69 -7.54 15.71
N ARG A 40 18.12 -8.07 16.85
CA ARG A 40 18.56 -9.48 16.97
C ARG A 40 17.50 -10.30 17.68
N THR A 41 17.48 -11.60 17.44
CA THR A 41 16.64 -12.51 18.22
C THR A 41 17.50 -13.63 18.78
N ASP A 42 17.29 -13.97 20.06
CA ASP A 42 17.99 -15.06 20.75
C ASP A 42 17.19 -16.37 20.71
N ARG A 43 15.96 -16.34 20.22
CA ARG A 43 15.03 -17.47 20.23
C ARG A 43 14.43 -17.71 18.84
N PRO A 44 14.23 -18.97 18.44
CA PRO A 44 13.47 -19.27 17.25
C PRO A 44 12.01 -18.80 17.41
N VAL A 45 11.38 -18.43 16.30
CA VAL A 45 9.97 -17.99 16.27
C VAL A 45 9.07 -19.14 16.75
N HIS A 46 8.24 -18.89 17.76
CA HIS A 46 7.29 -19.89 18.25
C HIS A 46 6.00 -19.86 17.40
N VAL A 47 5.61 -20.97 16.79
CA VAL A 47 4.52 -21.03 15.79
C VAL A 47 3.14 -21.39 16.35
N ASP A 48 3.03 -21.79 17.62
CA ASP A 48 1.80 -22.40 18.18
C ASP A 48 0.86 -21.43 18.91
N ALA A 49 0.82 -20.13 18.53
CA ALA A 49 -0.07 -19.15 19.15
C ALA A 49 -1.14 -18.62 18.17
N PRO A 50 -2.40 -18.42 18.64
CA PRO A 50 -3.50 -17.92 17.79
C PRO A 50 -3.37 -16.44 17.42
N ALA A 51 -2.55 -15.69 18.17
CA ALA A 51 -2.24 -14.29 17.93
C ALA A 51 -0.72 -14.12 17.78
N ALA A 52 -0.32 -13.19 16.91
CA ALA A 52 1.08 -12.80 16.79
C ALA A 52 1.46 -11.83 17.90
N GLY A 53 2.37 -12.24 18.79
CA GLY A 53 2.92 -11.38 19.84
C GLY A 53 4.37 -11.07 19.55
N THR A 54 4.75 -9.79 19.55
CA THR A 54 6.15 -9.37 19.36
C THR A 54 6.56 -8.39 20.44
N THR A 55 7.71 -8.65 21.06
CA THR A 55 8.31 -7.78 22.07
C THR A 55 9.67 -7.30 21.58
N LEU A 56 9.91 -5.99 21.64
CA LEU A 56 11.25 -5.40 21.48
C LEU A 56 11.74 -4.90 22.83
N HIS A 57 13.01 -5.16 23.13
CA HIS A 57 13.64 -4.73 24.38
C HIS A 57 15.13 -4.43 24.18
N GLY A 58 15.73 -3.72 25.15
CA GLY A 58 17.13 -3.32 25.13
C GLY A 58 17.36 -1.92 24.56
N GLY A 59 18.61 -1.60 24.24
CA GLY A 59 18.98 -0.30 23.66
C GLY A 59 18.69 0.94 24.52
N GLY A 60 18.42 0.77 25.82
CA GLY A 60 18.04 1.87 26.72
C GLY A 60 16.55 2.24 26.69
N PHE A 61 15.72 1.50 25.95
CA PHE A 61 14.28 1.68 25.92
C PHE A 61 13.57 0.78 26.95
N ALA A 62 12.44 1.24 27.46
CA ALA A 62 11.49 0.34 28.11
C ALA A 62 10.95 -0.66 27.08
N PRO A 63 10.70 -1.93 27.46
CA PRO A 63 10.16 -2.93 26.55
C PRO A 63 8.87 -2.44 25.88
N VAL A 64 8.72 -2.72 24.59
CA VAL A 64 7.52 -2.40 23.80
C VAL A 64 6.94 -3.68 23.23
N HIS A 65 5.61 -3.76 23.27
CA HIS A 65 4.88 -4.96 22.90
C HIS A 65 3.85 -4.64 21.82
N ALA A 66 3.78 -5.49 20.79
CA ALA A 66 2.75 -5.45 19.77
C ALA A 66 2.04 -6.81 19.69
N ALA A 67 0.72 -6.78 19.73
CA ALA A 67 -0.15 -7.92 19.46
C ALA A 67 -0.88 -7.71 18.12
N ALA A 68 -0.82 -8.70 17.24
CA ALA A 68 -1.51 -8.74 15.96
C ALA A 68 -2.42 -9.96 15.89
N THR A 69 -3.70 -9.74 15.57
CA THR A 69 -4.70 -10.82 15.44
C THR A 69 -5.27 -10.87 14.02
N TRP A 70 -6.02 -11.91 13.69
CA TRP A 70 -6.80 -11.93 12.45
C TRP A 70 -7.96 -10.94 12.51
N ALA A 71 -8.71 -10.96 13.61
CA ALA A 71 -9.78 -10.02 13.90
C ALA A 71 -10.18 -10.10 15.38
N ASP A 72 -11.31 -9.47 15.74
CA ASP A 72 -12.03 -9.78 16.97
C ASP A 72 -12.46 -11.26 16.98
N PRO A 73 -12.21 -12.03 18.06
CA PRO A 73 -12.65 -13.43 18.13
C PRO A 73 -14.13 -13.66 17.85
N ALA A 74 -15.00 -12.70 18.19
CA ALA A 74 -16.44 -12.80 17.94
C ALA A 74 -16.82 -12.68 16.45
N SER A 75 -15.92 -12.16 15.61
CA SER A 75 -16.16 -12.00 14.16
C SER A 75 -16.11 -13.30 13.36
N GLY A 76 -15.50 -14.36 13.92
CA GLY A 76 -15.30 -15.63 13.23
C GLY A 76 -14.26 -15.61 12.11
N LEU A 77 -13.49 -14.52 11.97
CA LEU A 77 -12.40 -14.42 10.99
C LEU A 77 -11.13 -15.04 11.58
N THR A 78 -10.61 -16.08 10.93
CA THR A 78 -9.58 -16.96 11.51
C THR A 78 -8.31 -17.04 10.68
N ASP A 79 -8.31 -16.52 9.46
CA ASP A 79 -7.20 -16.60 8.51
C ASP A 79 -7.28 -15.55 7.39
N GLU A 80 -6.33 -15.64 6.45
CA GLU A 80 -6.25 -14.75 5.28
C GLU A 80 -7.52 -14.82 4.43
N ALA A 81 -8.06 -16.02 4.19
CA ALA A 81 -9.24 -16.23 3.36
C ALA A 81 -10.47 -15.53 3.92
N THR A 82 -10.77 -15.80 5.18
CA THR A 82 -11.93 -15.24 5.88
C THR A 82 -11.82 -13.72 6.01
N VAL A 83 -10.61 -13.18 6.25
CA VAL A 83 -10.37 -11.73 6.29
C VAL A 83 -10.54 -11.08 4.92
N GLN A 84 -9.95 -11.63 3.84
CA GLN A 84 -10.13 -11.08 2.50
C GLN A 84 -11.60 -11.06 2.08
N ALA A 85 -12.35 -12.09 2.45
CA ALA A 85 -13.78 -12.21 2.17
C ALA A 85 -14.60 -11.15 2.91
N ALA A 86 -14.35 -11.00 4.21
CA ALA A 86 -15.12 -10.08 5.05
C ALA A 86 -14.82 -8.61 4.74
N THR A 87 -13.55 -8.27 4.49
CA THR A 87 -13.11 -6.88 4.31
C THR A 87 -13.37 -6.31 2.91
N GLY A 88 -13.90 -7.12 1.98
CA GLY A 88 -14.18 -6.68 0.61
C GLY A 88 -12.98 -6.76 -0.35
N ILE A 89 -11.81 -7.22 0.11
CA ILE A 89 -10.64 -7.45 -0.78
C ILE A 89 -11.05 -8.36 -1.94
N MET A 90 -11.80 -9.45 -1.65
CA MET A 90 -12.22 -10.39 -2.70
C MET A 90 -13.12 -9.75 -3.75
N ALA A 91 -14.02 -8.86 -3.32
CA ALA A 91 -14.91 -8.15 -4.24
C ALA A 91 -14.11 -7.19 -5.12
N VAL A 92 -13.23 -6.36 -4.54
CA VAL A 92 -12.44 -5.39 -5.30
C VAL A 92 -11.47 -6.07 -6.26
N HIS A 93 -10.72 -7.08 -5.78
CA HIS A 93 -9.81 -7.86 -6.62
C HIS A 93 -10.54 -8.56 -7.77
N GLY A 94 -11.73 -9.11 -7.48
CA GLY A 94 -12.57 -9.83 -8.42
C GLY A 94 -13.35 -8.97 -9.43
N ARG A 95 -13.40 -7.63 -9.28
CA ARG A 95 -14.16 -6.75 -10.20
C ARG A 95 -13.78 -6.95 -11.66
N ARG A 96 -12.49 -7.15 -11.94
CA ARG A 96 -11.99 -7.45 -13.28
C ARG A 96 -12.60 -8.74 -13.85
N ASP A 97 -12.81 -9.73 -13.02
CA ASP A 97 -13.29 -11.06 -13.40
C ASP A 97 -14.83 -11.17 -13.36
N GLY A 98 -15.51 -10.18 -12.78
CA GLY A 98 -16.98 -10.11 -12.66
C GLY A 98 -17.59 -10.90 -11.52
N THR A 99 -16.77 -11.58 -10.73
CA THR A 99 -17.18 -12.30 -9.52
C THR A 99 -16.12 -12.10 -8.45
N PRO A 100 -16.46 -12.17 -7.14
CA PRO A 100 -15.47 -12.10 -6.08
C PRO A 100 -14.39 -13.18 -6.24
N ARG A 101 -13.13 -12.81 -5.98
CA ARG A 101 -11.97 -13.71 -6.08
C ARG A 101 -10.99 -13.46 -4.96
N GLY A 102 -10.46 -14.52 -4.35
CA GLY A 102 -9.37 -14.40 -3.39
C GLY A 102 -8.06 -14.04 -4.07
N ALA A 103 -7.38 -13.01 -3.59
CA ALA A 103 -6.04 -12.69 -4.03
C ALA A 103 -5.10 -13.79 -3.53
N ALA A 104 -4.34 -14.42 -4.43
CA ALA A 104 -3.62 -15.65 -4.09
C ALA A 104 -2.40 -15.50 -3.18
N VAL A 105 -2.21 -14.30 -2.61
CA VAL A 105 -1.12 -13.87 -1.73
C VAL A 105 -1.65 -13.63 -0.30
N ASP A 106 -0.73 -13.68 0.69
CA ASP A 106 -1.04 -13.42 2.10
C ASP A 106 -1.08 -11.90 2.37
N TYR A 107 -1.97 -11.17 1.67
CA TYR A 107 -1.97 -9.70 1.62
C TYR A 107 -2.38 -9.05 2.95
N ALA A 108 -3.48 -9.49 3.57
CA ALA A 108 -3.96 -8.93 4.82
C ALA A 108 -2.97 -9.25 5.97
N ALA A 109 -2.45 -10.47 6.03
CA ALA A 109 -1.39 -10.85 6.97
C ALA A 109 -0.11 -10.03 6.78
N THR A 110 0.34 -9.82 5.53
CA THR A 110 1.53 -9.00 5.24
C THR A 110 1.31 -7.55 5.69
N ALA A 111 0.16 -6.96 5.37
CA ALA A 111 -0.16 -5.60 5.79
C ALA A 111 -0.21 -5.47 7.32
N THR A 112 -0.78 -6.48 8.01
CA THR A 112 -0.83 -6.53 9.48
C THR A 112 0.55 -6.59 10.11
N ALA A 113 1.48 -7.36 9.52
CA ALA A 113 2.84 -7.43 9.99
C ALA A 113 3.56 -6.08 9.89
N VAL A 114 3.41 -5.38 8.76
CA VAL A 114 3.96 -4.04 8.55
C VAL A 114 3.37 -3.06 9.57
N LEU A 115 2.05 -3.10 9.80
CA LEU A 115 1.41 -2.28 10.84
C LEU A 115 1.95 -2.62 12.24
N ALA A 116 2.18 -3.88 12.58
CA ALA A 116 2.75 -4.25 13.87
C ALA A 116 4.16 -3.65 14.06
N VAL A 117 5.01 -3.68 13.04
CA VAL A 117 6.35 -3.05 13.08
C VAL A 117 6.24 -1.53 13.19
N GLN A 118 5.32 -0.90 12.46
CA GLN A 118 5.05 0.54 12.59
C GLN A 118 4.69 0.92 14.03
N GLY A 119 3.78 0.19 14.68
CA GLY A 119 3.39 0.47 16.05
C GLY A 119 4.54 0.33 17.05
N LEU A 120 5.40 -0.68 16.86
CA LEU A 120 6.62 -0.86 17.65
C LEU A 120 7.59 0.33 17.45
N LEU A 121 7.87 0.72 16.21
CA LEU A 121 8.74 1.86 15.90
C LEU A 121 8.17 3.18 16.42
N ALA A 122 6.86 3.41 16.27
CA ALA A 122 6.20 4.61 16.77
C ALA A 122 6.34 4.74 18.29
N ASN A 123 6.18 3.63 19.03
CA ASN A 123 6.44 3.60 20.47
C ASN A 123 7.88 3.96 20.82
N LEU A 124 8.87 3.45 20.09
CA LEU A 124 10.29 3.78 20.33
C LEU A 124 10.58 5.26 20.04
N VAL A 125 9.99 5.82 18.97
CA VAL A 125 10.06 7.26 18.68
C VAL A 125 9.41 8.06 19.81
N GLY A 126 8.22 7.67 20.27
CA GLY A 126 7.54 8.30 21.41
C GLY A 126 8.40 8.28 22.67
N GLN A 127 8.99 7.13 23.03
CA GLN A 127 9.88 6.99 24.19
C GLN A 127 11.11 7.88 24.10
N SER A 128 11.75 7.96 22.92
CA SER A 128 12.91 8.85 22.72
C SER A 128 12.57 10.33 22.94
N ARG A 129 11.27 10.68 22.89
CA ARG A 129 10.72 12.00 23.11
C ARG A 129 10.03 12.16 24.48
N GLY A 130 10.17 11.17 25.36
CA GLY A 130 9.67 11.20 26.75
C GLY A 130 8.25 10.66 26.97
N ALA A 131 7.62 10.05 25.96
CA ALA A 131 6.35 9.36 26.15
C ALA A 131 6.55 8.01 26.88
N ALA A 132 5.57 7.59 27.66
CA ALA A 132 5.56 6.25 28.26
C ALA A 132 5.33 5.18 27.18
N PRO A 133 5.90 3.97 27.33
CA PRO A 133 5.59 2.86 26.44
C PRO A 133 4.10 2.49 26.55
N ALA A 134 3.46 2.23 25.41
CA ALA A 134 2.10 1.73 25.35
C ALA A 134 2.07 0.32 24.72
N GLN A 135 1.08 -0.49 25.09
CA GLN A 135 0.82 -1.75 24.40
C GLN A 135 0.14 -1.47 23.06
N VAL A 136 0.71 -2.00 21.98
CA VAL A 136 0.13 -1.87 20.64
C VAL A 136 -0.74 -3.09 20.34
N THR A 137 -1.93 -2.84 19.83
CA THR A 137 -2.75 -3.88 19.19
C THR A 137 -3.07 -3.49 17.75
N THR A 138 -3.06 -4.46 16.84
CA THR A 138 -3.47 -4.33 15.43
C THR A 138 -4.15 -5.62 14.96
N GLY A 139 -4.76 -5.61 13.77
CA GLY A 139 -5.51 -6.76 13.27
C GLY A 139 -5.62 -6.79 11.74
N ALA A 140 -5.74 -7.99 11.19
CA ALA A 140 -5.86 -8.21 9.75
C ALA A 140 -7.19 -7.73 9.17
N ASP A 141 -8.25 -7.73 9.97
CA ASP A 141 -9.52 -7.05 9.68
C ASP A 141 -9.31 -5.55 9.41
N ARG A 142 -8.58 -4.84 10.27
CA ARG A 142 -8.28 -3.41 10.11
C ARG A 142 -7.37 -3.18 8.90
N ALA A 143 -6.35 -4.03 8.73
CA ALA A 143 -5.46 -3.97 7.58
C ALA A 143 -6.22 -4.17 6.26
N GLY A 144 -7.18 -5.11 6.22
CA GLY A 144 -8.01 -5.36 5.05
C GLY A 144 -8.98 -4.23 4.74
N LEU A 145 -9.64 -3.66 5.76
CA LEU A 145 -10.48 -2.47 5.59
C LEU A 145 -9.65 -1.27 5.07
N LEU A 146 -8.46 -1.05 5.62
CA LEU A 146 -7.54 -0.02 5.15
C LEU A 146 -7.16 -0.24 3.68
N ALA A 147 -6.94 -1.49 3.29
CA ALA A 147 -6.58 -1.83 1.92
C ALA A 147 -7.65 -1.51 0.87
N VAL A 148 -8.91 -1.60 1.26
CA VAL A 148 -10.03 -1.24 0.38
C VAL A 148 -10.58 0.16 0.65
N SER A 149 -9.99 0.93 1.57
CA SER A 149 -10.54 2.20 2.09
C SER A 149 -11.00 3.18 1.01
N GLN A 150 -10.22 3.38 -0.06
CA GLN A 150 -10.62 4.29 -1.15
C GLN A 150 -11.84 3.77 -1.93
N TYR A 151 -11.96 2.45 -2.10
CA TYR A 151 -13.09 1.83 -2.80
C TYR A 151 -14.33 1.81 -1.92
N LEU A 152 -14.14 1.61 -0.61
CA LEU A 152 -15.20 1.70 0.40
C LEU A 152 -15.74 3.13 0.48
N ALA A 153 -14.87 4.13 0.55
CA ALA A 153 -15.28 5.53 0.57
C ALA A 153 -16.06 5.89 -0.69
N ALA A 154 -15.59 5.45 -1.87
CA ALA A 154 -16.29 5.65 -3.12
C ALA A 154 -17.67 4.94 -3.16
N ALA A 155 -17.77 3.71 -2.66
CA ALA A 155 -19.02 2.96 -2.64
C ALA A 155 -20.08 3.56 -1.70
N GLY A 156 -19.67 4.27 -0.65
CA GLY A 156 -20.59 4.95 0.27
C GLY A 156 -20.77 6.45 0.02
N ALA A 157 -20.35 6.95 -1.15
CA ALA A 157 -20.51 8.33 -1.56
C ALA A 157 -21.89 8.61 -2.16
N ASP A 158 -22.26 9.89 -2.22
CA ASP A 158 -23.58 10.33 -2.69
C ASP A 158 -23.67 10.33 -4.22
N GLU A 159 -22.53 10.46 -4.89
CA GLU A 159 -22.40 10.51 -6.35
C GLU A 159 -22.05 9.13 -6.95
N GLY A 160 -22.26 8.99 -8.26
CA GLY A 160 -21.84 7.81 -9.03
C GLY A 160 -20.35 7.86 -9.43
N GLU A 161 -19.81 6.70 -9.77
CA GLU A 161 -18.44 6.54 -10.24
C GLU A 161 -18.15 7.30 -11.54
N ALA A 162 -16.91 7.73 -11.69
CA ALA A 162 -16.47 8.42 -12.90
C ALA A 162 -16.38 7.49 -14.12
N ALA A 163 -16.30 6.17 -13.93
CA ALA A 163 -16.25 5.16 -14.97
C ALA A 163 -17.06 3.94 -14.57
N ASP A 164 -17.58 3.21 -15.55
CA ASP A 164 -18.40 2.02 -15.32
C ASP A 164 -17.60 0.94 -14.58
N ILE A 165 -18.22 0.36 -13.55
CA ILE A 165 -17.71 -0.82 -12.88
C ILE A 165 -18.24 -2.05 -13.62
N ALA A 166 -17.42 -2.59 -14.51
CA ALA A 166 -17.71 -3.81 -15.23
C ALA A 166 -16.43 -4.63 -15.49
N PRO A 167 -16.55 -5.95 -15.75
CA PRO A 167 -15.40 -6.82 -15.93
C PRO A 167 -14.51 -6.41 -17.11
N GLY A 168 -13.23 -6.76 -17.03
CA GLY A 168 -12.26 -6.53 -18.09
C GLY A 168 -11.08 -5.63 -17.69
N GLY A 169 -10.15 -5.50 -18.63
CA GLY A 169 -8.98 -4.64 -18.53
C GLY A 169 -7.70 -5.32 -18.98
N PRO A 170 -6.55 -4.64 -18.84
CA PRO A 170 -5.23 -5.24 -19.03
C PRO A 170 -5.01 -6.49 -18.13
N PRO A 171 -4.04 -7.36 -18.46
CA PRO A 171 -3.03 -7.19 -19.49
C PRO A 171 -3.55 -7.51 -20.90
N PHE A 172 -2.74 -7.15 -21.89
CA PHE A 172 -2.94 -7.49 -23.29
C PHE A 172 -2.07 -8.70 -23.67
N THR A 173 -2.32 -9.27 -24.84
CA THR A 173 -1.52 -10.40 -25.37
C THR A 173 -1.11 -10.07 -26.79
N ALA A 174 0.20 -10.13 -27.06
CA ALA A 174 0.77 -9.97 -28.39
C ALA A 174 0.57 -11.23 -29.25
N ALA A 175 0.80 -11.12 -30.56
CA ALA A 175 0.67 -12.24 -31.52
C ALA A 175 1.60 -13.43 -31.21
N ASP A 176 2.75 -13.17 -30.57
CA ASP A 176 3.73 -14.18 -30.15
C ASP A 176 3.43 -14.79 -28.77
N GLY A 177 2.30 -14.44 -28.16
CA GLY A 177 1.89 -14.93 -26.84
C GLY A 177 2.42 -14.12 -25.66
N THR A 178 3.24 -13.08 -25.89
CA THR A 178 3.73 -12.21 -24.81
C THR A 178 2.55 -11.49 -24.15
N VAL A 179 2.35 -11.75 -22.85
CA VAL A 179 1.38 -11.03 -22.02
C VAL A 179 2.04 -9.76 -21.48
N PHE A 180 1.38 -8.60 -21.60
CA PHE A 180 1.98 -7.33 -21.21
C PHE A 180 0.98 -6.33 -20.62
N GLU A 181 1.49 -5.48 -19.73
CA GLU A 181 0.82 -4.30 -19.22
C GLU A 181 1.16 -3.09 -20.09
N LEU A 182 0.21 -2.16 -20.22
CA LEU A 182 0.37 -0.86 -20.87
C LEU A 182 0.14 0.22 -19.82
N GLU A 183 0.99 1.24 -19.80
CA GLU A 183 0.84 2.40 -18.94
C GLU A 183 1.05 3.71 -19.68
N THR A 184 0.16 4.66 -19.42
CA THR A 184 0.34 6.06 -19.80
C THR A 184 -0.59 6.95 -18.97
N LEU A 185 -0.10 8.14 -18.63
CA LEU A 185 -0.87 9.16 -17.92
C LEU A 185 -1.37 10.27 -18.84
N ASP A 186 -1.04 10.20 -20.13
CA ASP A 186 -1.35 11.19 -21.14
C ASP A 186 -2.35 10.63 -22.17
N PRO A 187 -3.55 11.24 -22.33
CA PRO A 187 -4.51 10.82 -23.34
C PRO A 187 -3.95 10.89 -24.77
N ALA A 188 -3.00 11.79 -25.06
CA ALA A 188 -2.39 11.88 -26.38
C ALA A 188 -1.49 10.68 -26.66
N ALA A 189 -0.67 10.27 -25.68
CA ALA A 189 0.15 9.06 -25.77
C ALA A 189 -0.69 7.78 -25.89
N TRP A 190 -1.82 7.70 -25.19
CA TRP A 190 -2.80 6.60 -25.36
C TRP A 190 -3.33 6.54 -26.80
N ALA A 191 -3.80 7.67 -27.33
CA ALA A 191 -4.36 7.72 -28.67
C ALA A 191 -3.30 7.39 -29.74
N ALA A 192 -2.08 7.92 -29.58
CA ALA A 192 -0.98 7.67 -30.50
C ALA A 192 -0.55 6.18 -30.50
N PHE A 193 -0.45 5.55 -29.32
CA PHE A 193 -0.07 4.14 -29.18
C PHE A 193 -1.00 3.22 -29.98
N TRP A 194 -2.31 3.37 -29.77
CA TRP A 194 -3.29 2.51 -30.41
C TRP A 194 -3.47 2.84 -31.89
N LYS A 195 -3.26 4.09 -32.31
CA LYS A 195 -3.29 4.48 -33.72
C LYS A 195 -2.11 3.87 -34.49
N GLU A 196 -0.93 3.80 -33.88
CA GLU A 196 0.27 3.15 -34.45
C GLU A 196 0.07 1.63 -34.63
N LEU A 197 -0.76 1.03 -33.78
CA LEU A 197 -1.21 -0.35 -33.90
C LEU A 197 -2.50 -0.50 -34.73
N GLU A 198 -2.94 0.55 -35.42
CA GLU A 198 -4.09 0.50 -36.34
C GLU A 198 -5.43 0.09 -35.66
N ALA A 199 -5.58 0.37 -34.35
CA ALA A 199 -6.83 0.08 -33.64
C ALA A 199 -7.98 0.99 -34.12
N PRO A 200 -9.25 0.51 -34.07
CA PRO A 200 -10.42 1.29 -34.47
C PRO A 200 -10.62 2.57 -33.62
N ALA A 201 -10.82 3.71 -34.26
CA ALA A 201 -10.87 5.03 -33.61
C ALA A 201 -11.91 5.15 -32.48
N ASP A 202 -13.03 4.44 -32.58
CA ASP A 202 -14.07 4.34 -31.56
C ASP A 202 -13.58 3.57 -30.32
N ALA A 203 -12.81 2.50 -30.50
CA ALA A 203 -12.21 1.72 -29.43
C ALA A 203 -11.15 2.54 -28.65
N LEU A 204 -10.34 3.34 -29.35
CA LEU A 204 -9.40 4.25 -28.71
C LEU A 204 -10.11 5.25 -27.78
N ARG A 205 -11.17 5.87 -28.29
CA ARG A 205 -11.91 6.92 -27.57
C ARG A 205 -12.64 6.36 -26.35
N SER A 206 -13.35 5.24 -26.54
CA SER A 206 -14.13 4.61 -25.46
C SER A 206 -13.25 3.90 -24.44
N GLY A 207 -12.06 3.42 -24.82
CA GLY A 207 -11.14 2.74 -23.91
C GLY A 207 -10.36 3.67 -22.95
N TRP A 208 -10.18 4.96 -23.29
CA TRP A 208 -9.35 5.86 -22.47
C TRP A 208 -9.89 6.04 -21.05
N ARG A 209 -11.18 6.34 -20.91
CA ARG A 209 -11.77 6.66 -19.60
C ARG A 209 -11.74 5.47 -18.63
N PRO A 210 -12.19 4.25 -18.99
CA PRO A 210 -12.02 3.07 -18.14
C PRO A 210 -10.54 2.79 -17.81
N PHE A 211 -9.63 2.93 -18.78
CA PHE A 211 -8.20 2.75 -18.56
C PHE A 211 -7.63 3.75 -17.54
N GLN A 212 -7.95 5.03 -17.69
CA GLN A 212 -7.49 6.10 -16.82
C GLN A 212 -7.96 5.90 -15.37
N PHE A 213 -9.21 5.46 -15.18
CA PHE A 213 -9.84 5.30 -13.87
C PHE A 213 -9.65 3.91 -13.25
N ARG A 214 -8.92 2.99 -13.91
CA ARG A 214 -8.80 1.60 -13.45
C ARG A 214 -8.22 1.43 -12.04
N TYR A 215 -7.34 2.35 -11.63
CA TYR A 215 -6.81 2.36 -10.26
C TYR A 215 -7.89 2.69 -9.22
N ALA A 216 -8.86 3.52 -9.60
CA ALA A 216 -9.96 3.97 -8.76
C ALA A 216 -11.11 2.95 -8.70
N THR A 217 -11.37 2.24 -9.79
CA THR A 217 -12.49 1.27 -9.89
C THR A 217 -12.08 -0.19 -9.68
N ALA A 218 -10.78 -0.50 -9.77
CA ALA A 218 -10.24 -1.88 -9.79
C ALA A 218 -10.76 -2.77 -10.93
N CYS A 219 -11.20 -2.15 -12.02
CA CYS A 219 -11.57 -2.80 -13.28
C CYS A 219 -11.40 -1.81 -14.43
N ALA A 220 -11.35 -2.31 -15.66
CA ALA A 220 -11.34 -1.45 -16.84
C ALA A 220 -12.09 -2.15 -17.98
N PRO A 221 -13.41 -1.95 -18.15
CA PRO A 221 -14.17 -2.55 -19.24
C PRO A 221 -13.73 -1.98 -20.60
N LEU A 222 -12.59 -2.47 -21.11
CA LEU A 222 -11.99 -2.03 -22.36
C LEU A 222 -12.69 -2.65 -23.57
N PRO A 223 -12.79 -1.92 -24.69
CA PRO A 223 -13.30 -2.49 -25.93
C PRO A 223 -12.49 -3.73 -26.36
N ALA A 224 -13.19 -4.82 -26.69
CA ALA A 224 -12.57 -6.06 -27.15
C ALA A 224 -11.64 -5.87 -28.37
N ALA A 225 -11.95 -4.85 -29.21
CA ALA A 225 -11.13 -4.46 -30.35
C ALA A 225 -9.68 -4.11 -29.97
N LEU A 226 -9.43 -3.51 -28.80
CA LEU A 226 -8.07 -3.21 -28.34
C LEU A 226 -7.28 -4.49 -28.06
N HIS A 227 -7.91 -5.47 -27.42
CA HIS A 227 -7.29 -6.79 -27.19
C HIS A 227 -7.07 -7.55 -28.50
N THR A 228 -8.00 -7.49 -29.45
CA THR A 228 -7.83 -8.10 -30.78
C THR A 228 -6.71 -7.43 -31.56
N THR A 229 -6.60 -6.10 -31.49
CA THR A 229 -5.52 -5.34 -32.12
C THR A 229 -4.16 -5.70 -31.51
N ALA A 230 -4.05 -5.80 -30.18
CA ALA A 230 -2.80 -6.25 -29.56
C ALA A 230 -2.39 -7.65 -30.06
N ARG A 231 -3.35 -8.57 -30.21
CA ARG A 231 -3.12 -9.94 -30.69
C ARG A 231 -2.74 -10.03 -32.17
N SER A 232 -2.92 -9.00 -32.98
CA SER A 232 -2.49 -8.98 -34.38
C SER A 232 -1.05 -8.49 -34.58
N HIS A 233 -0.36 -8.06 -33.51
CA HIS A 233 1.00 -7.53 -33.60
C HIS A 233 1.97 -8.28 -32.69
N GLY A 234 3.17 -8.57 -33.20
CA GLY A 234 4.26 -9.13 -32.40
C GLY A 234 4.79 -8.13 -31.38
N TRP A 235 5.41 -8.64 -30.31
CA TRP A 235 5.86 -7.85 -29.16
C TRP A 235 6.79 -6.70 -29.53
N GLU A 236 7.72 -6.91 -30.47
CA GLU A 236 8.64 -5.87 -30.92
C GLU A 236 7.94 -4.69 -31.62
N ARG A 237 6.83 -4.94 -32.34
CA ARG A 237 6.02 -3.86 -32.92
C ARG A 237 5.30 -3.07 -31.83
N ILE A 238 4.75 -3.75 -30.83
CA ILE A 238 4.10 -3.13 -29.67
C ILE A 238 5.09 -2.25 -28.89
N ARG A 239 6.30 -2.73 -28.62
CA ARG A 239 7.37 -1.95 -27.96
C ARG A 239 7.73 -0.69 -28.74
N ARG A 240 7.89 -0.79 -30.06
CA ARG A 240 8.17 0.37 -30.91
C ARG A 240 7.02 1.37 -30.90
N ALA A 241 5.77 0.90 -30.95
CA ALA A 241 4.60 1.77 -30.87
C ALA A 241 4.53 2.53 -29.55
N ALA A 242 4.81 1.86 -28.42
CA ALA A 242 4.87 2.49 -27.11
C ALA A 242 5.96 3.58 -27.06
N ALA A 243 7.18 3.24 -27.50
CA ALA A 243 8.29 4.19 -27.54
C ALA A 243 7.99 5.42 -28.44
N ALA A 244 7.33 5.22 -29.58
CA ALA A 244 6.96 6.30 -30.49
C ALA A 244 5.83 7.19 -29.95
N SER A 245 4.92 6.63 -29.13
CA SER A 245 3.78 7.36 -28.58
C SER A 245 4.05 8.04 -27.25
N GLY A 246 5.14 7.68 -26.54
CA GLY A 246 5.39 8.09 -25.16
C GLY A 246 4.61 7.27 -24.13
N ALA A 247 3.95 6.20 -24.54
CA ALA A 247 3.42 5.19 -23.62
C ALA A 247 4.52 4.20 -23.23
N GLU A 248 4.27 3.40 -22.19
CA GLU A 248 5.19 2.36 -21.77
C GLU A 248 4.50 1.00 -21.71
N VAL A 249 5.23 -0.05 -22.07
CA VAL A 249 4.74 -1.43 -22.00
C VAL A 249 5.71 -2.30 -21.22
N CYS A 250 5.16 -3.22 -20.42
CA CYS A 250 5.94 -4.17 -19.63
C CYS A 250 5.42 -5.58 -19.85
N ALA A 251 6.28 -6.47 -20.34
CA ALA A 251 5.96 -7.89 -20.36
C ALA A 251 5.76 -8.39 -18.91
N LEU A 252 4.77 -9.25 -18.72
CA LEU A 252 4.50 -9.90 -17.45
C LEU A 252 5.61 -10.90 -17.15
N ARG A 253 6.36 -10.66 -16.07
CA ARG A 253 7.44 -11.54 -15.59
C ARG A 253 6.87 -12.59 -14.65
N SER A 254 7.49 -13.77 -14.62
CA SER A 254 7.14 -14.83 -13.67
C SER A 254 7.77 -14.62 -12.29
N LEU A 255 7.33 -15.38 -11.30
CA LEU A 255 7.97 -15.50 -10.00
C LEU A 255 9.36 -16.13 -10.10
N ALA A 256 9.58 -17.03 -11.08
CA ALA A 256 10.89 -17.61 -11.33
C ALA A 256 11.87 -16.55 -11.89
N ASP A 257 11.40 -15.73 -12.83
CA ASP A 257 12.17 -14.58 -13.33
C ASP A 257 12.53 -13.62 -12.19
N ARG A 258 11.56 -13.28 -11.34
CA ARG A 258 11.82 -12.38 -10.21
C ARG A 258 12.79 -13.01 -9.22
N ALA A 259 12.66 -14.30 -8.90
CA ALA A 259 13.56 -14.99 -7.97
C ALA A 259 15.02 -14.99 -8.46
N ALA A 260 15.26 -15.04 -9.77
CA ALA A 260 16.59 -14.95 -10.35
C ALA A 260 17.22 -13.55 -10.25
N GLU A 261 16.39 -12.49 -10.21
CA GLU A 261 16.83 -11.09 -10.08
C GLU A 261 16.78 -10.55 -8.64
N TYR A 262 16.17 -11.29 -7.71
CA TYR A 262 15.95 -10.84 -6.35
C TYR A 262 17.27 -10.82 -5.57
N ASP A 263 17.67 -9.63 -5.12
CA ASP A 263 18.93 -9.36 -4.43
C ASP A 263 18.84 -9.51 -2.90
N GLY A 264 17.64 -9.79 -2.36
CA GLY A 264 17.42 -9.84 -0.92
C GLY A 264 17.49 -8.47 -0.23
N ALA A 265 17.51 -7.38 -0.99
CA ALA A 265 17.60 -6.04 -0.42
C ALA A 265 16.35 -5.68 0.40
N ALA A 266 16.54 -4.82 1.39
CA ALA A 266 15.45 -4.31 2.19
C ALA A 266 14.43 -3.54 1.32
N PRO A 267 13.14 -3.56 1.70
CA PRO A 267 12.09 -2.80 1.01
C PRO A 267 12.28 -1.26 1.07
N TRP A 268 13.15 -0.78 1.96
CA TRP A 268 13.58 0.61 2.08
C TRP A 268 15.09 0.72 2.36
N SER A 269 15.64 1.90 2.09
CA SER A 269 16.97 2.30 2.54
C SER A 269 16.94 3.52 3.46
N LEU A 270 17.83 3.52 4.44
CA LEU A 270 18.03 4.59 5.42
C LEU A 270 19.48 5.09 5.30
N THR A 271 19.65 6.35 4.91
CA THR A 271 20.97 6.97 4.72
C THR A 271 21.08 8.23 5.58
N PRO A 272 21.90 8.24 6.66
CA PRO A 272 22.11 9.43 7.46
C PRO A 272 22.69 10.58 6.64
N SER A 273 22.15 11.78 6.82
CA SER A 273 22.64 13.01 6.20
C SER A 273 24.07 13.30 6.66
N THR A 274 24.97 13.60 5.72
CA THR A 274 26.36 14.00 6.00
C THR A 274 26.46 15.44 6.51
N ALA A 275 25.41 16.25 6.36
CA ALA A 275 25.36 17.60 6.89
C ALA A 275 25.36 17.55 8.43
N ARG A 276 26.28 18.29 9.06
CA ARG A 276 26.24 18.52 10.51
C ARG A 276 25.31 19.68 10.81
N ALA A 277 24.47 19.51 11.83
CA ALA A 277 23.74 20.63 12.40
C ALA A 277 24.73 21.72 12.87
N PRO A 278 24.56 23.01 12.51
CA PRO A 278 25.27 24.08 13.18
C PRO A 278 24.85 24.10 14.66
N ALA A 279 25.77 24.40 15.58
CA ALA A 279 25.54 24.32 17.03
C ALA A 279 24.32 25.14 17.53
N ALA A 280 23.88 26.14 16.76
CA ALA A 280 22.70 26.97 17.04
C ALA A 280 21.35 26.40 16.55
N ALA A 281 21.34 25.24 15.85
CA ALA A 281 20.11 24.60 15.36
C ALA A 281 19.46 23.67 16.40
N ALA A 282 20.16 23.34 17.48
CA ALA A 282 19.65 22.46 18.55
C ALA A 282 18.44 23.05 19.31
N ASP A 283 18.18 24.35 19.17
CA ASP A 283 17.16 25.09 19.92
C ASP A 283 15.94 25.54 19.08
N ARG A 284 15.85 25.12 17.81
CA ARG A 284 14.77 25.55 16.89
C ARG A 284 13.56 24.62 16.95
N ARG A 285 12.92 24.50 18.12
CA ARG A 285 11.54 23.96 18.27
C ARG A 285 10.51 25.09 18.39
N ALA A 286 10.70 26.21 17.70
CA ALA A 286 9.63 27.16 17.52
C ALA A 286 8.56 26.51 16.63
N PRO A 287 7.29 26.38 17.06
CA PRO A 287 6.22 25.93 16.20
C PRO A 287 6.19 26.77 14.93
N LEU A 288 5.92 26.16 13.76
CA LEU A 288 5.57 26.93 12.57
C LEU A 288 4.50 27.97 12.96
N PRO A 289 4.61 29.23 12.52
CA PRO A 289 3.64 30.25 12.86
C PRO A 289 2.24 29.72 12.54
N ALA A 290 1.35 29.78 13.53
CA ALA A 290 -0.01 29.31 13.37
C ALA A 290 -0.65 30.10 12.22
N GLY A 291 -0.80 29.47 11.07
CA GLY A 291 -1.60 30.02 9.99
C GLY A 291 -3.03 30.28 10.49
N PRO A 292 -3.82 31.13 9.82
CA PRO A 292 -5.17 31.54 10.24
C PRO A 292 -6.20 30.40 10.34
N HIS A 293 -5.80 29.14 10.16
CA HIS A 293 -6.64 27.94 10.18
C HIS A 293 -6.31 26.98 11.33
N ARG A 294 -5.78 27.46 12.46
CA ARG A 294 -5.71 26.65 13.69
C ARG A 294 -7.13 26.48 14.23
N ALA A 295 -7.86 25.49 13.72
CA ALA A 295 -9.14 25.08 14.31
C ALA A 295 -8.90 24.71 15.78
N PRO A 296 -9.60 25.32 16.75
CA PRO A 296 -9.49 24.92 18.14
C PRO A 296 -10.22 23.59 18.34
N GLY A 297 -9.53 22.59 18.89
CA GLY A 297 -10.17 21.43 19.52
C GLY A 297 -10.57 20.27 18.59
N GLY A 298 -9.62 19.38 18.32
CA GLY A 298 -9.88 18.00 17.93
C GLY A 298 -8.85 17.08 18.59
N PRO A 299 -9.13 15.78 18.80
CA PRO A 299 -8.33 14.84 19.62
C PRO A 299 -6.93 14.48 19.06
N LEU A 300 -6.37 15.29 18.15
CA LEU A 300 -5.05 15.11 17.51
C LEU A 300 -3.87 15.50 18.41
N ALA A 301 -4.10 15.77 19.70
CA ALA A 301 -3.04 16.09 20.68
C ALA A 301 -2.47 14.86 21.40
N ALA A 302 -2.92 13.65 21.04
CA ALA A 302 -2.48 12.39 21.63
C ALA A 302 -1.97 11.43 20.54
N GLY A 303 -0.86 10.73 20.82
CA GLY A 303 -0.26 9.76 19.91
C GLY A 303 1.27 9.74 19.99
N PRO A 304 1.93 8.64 19.56
CA PRO A 304 3.39 8.50 19.64
C PRO A 304 4.17 9.55 18.83
N LEU A 305 3.56 10.15 17.81
CA LEU A 305 4.18 11.17 16.95
C LEU A 305 3.73 12.60 17.29
N ALA A 306 3.05 12.80 18.42
CA ALA A 306 2.57 14.12 18.83
C ALA A 306 3.71 15.17 18.83
N GLY A 307 3.39 16.33 18.26
CA GLY A 307 4.33 17.44 18.11
C GLY A 307 5.40 17.26 17.04
N LEU A 308 5.28 16.27 16.15
CA LEU A 308 6.04 16.20 14.90
C LEU A 308 5.26 16.85 13.76
N THR A 309 5.95 17.52 12.85
CA THR A 309 5.37 18.08 11.62
C THR A 309 5.87 17.35 10.38
N VAL A 310 4.95 16.90 9.52
CA VAL A 310 5.26 16.26 8.23
C VAL A 310 4.73 17.14 7.10
N LEU A 311 5.63 17.54 6.19
CA LEU A 311 5.27 18.18 4.92
C LEU A 311 5.12 17.08 3.86
N GLU A 312 3.93 16.96 3.29
CA GLU A 312 3.64 15.93 2.28
C GLU A 312 3.39 16.55 0.91
N ALA A 313 4.22 16.23 -0.08
CA ALA A 313 4.04 16.59 -1.48
C ALA A 313 3.78 15.35 -2.35
N GLY A 314 2.84 14.50 -1.94
CA GLY A 314 2.48 13.25 -2.61
C GLY A 314 1.27 13.36 -3.52
N ARG A 315 1.18 12.45 -4.50
CA ARG A 315 0.03 12.30 -5.40
C ARG A 315 -0.50 10.87 -5.37
N ARG A 316 -1.78 10.70 -5.75
CA ARG A 316 -2.49 9.41 -5.82
C ARG A 316 -2.60 8.73 -4.46
N ILE A 317 -1.91 7.60 -4.24
CA ILE A 317 -2.18 6.69 -3.12
C ILE A 317 -0.95 6.54 -2.22
N GLN A 318 0.19 6.08 -2.75
CA GLN A 318 1.35 5.65 -1.95
C GLN A 318 1.84 6.69 -0.92
N ALA A 319 2.29 7.88 -1.35
CA ALA A 319 2.73 8.95 -0.44
C ALA A 319 1.58 9.52 0.41
N PRO A 320 0.39 9.82 -0.15
CA PRO A 320 -0.75 10.28 0.65
C PRO A 320 -1.12 9.32 1.77
N LEU A 321 -1.13 8.00 1.52
CA LEU A 321 -1.42 6.99 2.54
C LEU A 321 -0.33 6.94 3.62
N ALA A 322 0.96 6.96 3.23
CA ALA A 322 2.05 7.01 4.19
C ALA A 322 1.93 8.22 5.14
N ALA A 323 1.66 9.41 4.59
CA ALA A 323 1.41 10.60 5.42
C ALA A 323 0.14 10.50 6.25
N HIS A 324 -0.93 9.88 5.72
CA HIS A 324 -2.15 9.68 6.48
C HIS A 324 -1.89 8.86 7.74
N LEU A 325 -1.15 7.77 7.62
CA LEU A 325 -0.77 6.89 8.74
C LEU A 325 0.07 7.63 9.78
N LEU A 326 1.04 8.46 9.35
CA LEU A 326 1.80 9.31 10.27
C LEU A 326 0.89 10.30 11.01
N GLY A 327 -0.13 10.83 10.34
CA GLY A 327 -1.16 11.67 10.95
C GLY A 327 -2.02 10.92 11.98
N LEU A 328 -2.43 9.68 11.67
CA LEU A 328 -3.17 8.83 12.62
C LEU A 328 -2.32 8.46 13.85
N LEU A 329 -1.00 8.45 13.72
CA LEU A 329 -0.06 8.28 14.85
C LEU A 329 0.20 9.59 15.62
N GLY A 330 -0.46 10.70 15.25
CA GLY A 330 -0.44 11.98 15.98
C GLY A 330 0.44 13.07 15.37
N ALA A 331 1.05 12.87 14.19
CA ALA A 331 1.82 13.92 13.54
C ALA A 331 0.91 14.99 12.90
N ASP A 332 1.36 16.25 12.90
CA ASP A 332 0.70 17.33 12.16
C ASP A 332 1.14 17.30 10.69
N VAL A 333 0.23 16.86 9.82
CA VAL A 333 0.50 16.68 8.40
C VAL A 333 0.01 17.88 7.60
N ILE A 334 0.93 18.54 6.90
CA ILE A 334 0.67 19.64 5.98
C ILE A 334 0.90 19.14 4.55
N ARG A 335 -0.18 18.99 3.80
CA ARG A 335 -0.18 18.64 2.39
C ARG A 335 0.16 19.86 1.54
N ILE A 336 1.19 19.73 0.72
CA ILE A 336 1.63 20.70 -0.27
C ILE A 336 0.92 20.40 -1.59
N GLU A 337 -0.02 21.27 -1.97
CA GLU A 337 -0.82 21.11 -3.18
C GLU A 337 -0.38 22.07 -4.28
N PRO A 338 -0.49 21.67 -5.57
CA PRO A 338 -0.24 22.60 -6.66
C PRO A 338 -1.33 23.68 -6.72
N PRO A 339 -1.12 24.77 -7.50
CA PRO A 339 -2.14 25.77 -7.77
C PRO A 339 -3.46 25.15 -8.24
N GLY A 340 -4.57 25.48 -7.58
CA GLY A 340 -5.89 24.91 -7.82
C GLY A 340 -6.17 23.62 -7.03
N GLY A 341 -5.24 23.18 -6.19
CA GLY A 341 -5.38 22.00 -5.34
C GLY A 341 -5.02 20.68 -6.03
N ASP A 342 -5.03 19.59 -5.27
CA ASP A 342 -4.87 18.24 -5.81
C ASP A 342 -6.04 17.88 -6.75
N PRO A 343 -5.79 17.51 -8.03
CA PRO A 343 -6.84 17.07 -8.95
C PRO A 343 -7.72 15.94 -8.42
N LEU A 344 -7.20 15.08 -7.53
CA LEU A 344 -7.98 14.02 -6.91
C LEU A 344 -9.16 14.56 -6.10
N ARG A 345 -9.10 15.81 -5.58
CA ARG A 345 -10.20 16.42 -4.82
C ARG A 345 -11.50 16.51 -5.61
N GLY A 346 -11.42 16.71 -6.92
CA GLY A 346 -12.58 16.83 -7.81
C GLY A 346 -12.99 15.52 -8.48
N MET A 347 -12.39 14.39 -8.11
CA MET A 347 -12.62 13.11 -8.78
C MET A 347 -13.87 12.39 -8.22
N PRO A 348 -14.87 12.07 -9.05
CA PRO A 348 -16.05 11.33 -8.58
C PRO A 348 -15.72 9.92 -8.07
N PRO A 349 -16.57 9.36 -7.18
CA PRO A 349 -17.71 10.02 -6.58
C PRO A 349 -17.27 10.91 -5.42
N ALA A 350 -18.04 11.97 -5.17
CA ALA A 350 -17.80 12.90 -4.07
C ALA A 350 -18.80 12.72 -2.91
N CYS A 351 -18.35 13.07 -1.71
CA CYS A 351 -19.16 13.31 -0.53
C CYS A 351 -19.06 14.80 -0.21
N SER A 352 -20.20 15.48 -0.13
CA SER A 352 -20.24 16.94 0.09
C SER A 352 -19.34 17.73 -0.88
N GLY A 353 -19.31 17.34 -2.16
CA GLY A 353 -18.52 17.99 -3.22
C GLY A 353 -17.01 17.75 -3.18
N ILE A 354 -16.52 16.88 -2.29
CA ILE A 354 -15.11 16.46 -2.23
C ILE A 354 -15.02 14.96 -2.53
N SER A 355 -14.10 14.57 -3.42
CA SER A 355 -13.86 13.16 -3.75
C SER A 355 -13.74 12.29 -2.50
N ALA A 356 -14.57 11.25 -2.43
CA ALA A 356 -14.55 10.30 -1.32
C ALA A 356 -13.19 9.58 -1.20
N ARG A 357 -12.51 9.37 -2.33
CA ARG A 357 -11.15 8.79 -2.37
C ARG A 357 -10.10 9.75 -1.82
N TRP A 358 -10.25 11.05 -2.12
CA TRP A 358 -9.38 12.05 -1.52
C TRP A 358 -9.57 12.08 -0.01
N LEU A 359 -10.80 12.03 0.49
CA LEU A 359 -11.13 12.00 1.92
C LEU A 359 -10.51 10.78 2.62
N ALA A 360 -10.63 9.58 2.03
CA ALA A 360 -10.06 8.35 2.55
C ALA A 360 -8.54 8.42 2.81
N LEU A 361 -7.81 9.22 2.03
CA LEU A 361 -6.35 9.34 2.08
C LEU A 361 -5.84 10.63 2.74
N ASN A 362 -6.71 11.61 2.98
CA ASN A 362 -6.29 12.95 3.39
C ASN A 362 -7.09 13.57 4.53
N ARG A 363 -8.08 12.87 5.08
CA ARG A 363 -8.77 13.29 6.32
C ARG A 363 -7.76 13.59 7.43
N GLY A 364 -8.02 14.67 8.18
CA GLY A 364 -7.16 15.15 9.25
C GLY A 364 -5.93 15.94 8.82
N LYS A 365 -5.57 15.96 7.53
CA LYS A 365 -4.44 16.76 7.03
C LYS A 365 -4.84 18.22 6.84
N ARG A 366 -3.91 19.13 7.11
CA ARG A 366 -3.99 20.52 6.64
C ARG A 366 -3.46 20.56 5.21
N ALA A 367 -3.93 21.49 4.39
CA ALA A 367 -3.43 21.68 3.04
C ALA A 367 -2.97 23.12 2.84
N MET A 368 -1.96 23.29 2.01
CA MET A 368 -1.45 24.60 1.61
C MET A 368 -0.99 24.52 0.16
N GLU A 369 -1.39 25.53 -0.61
CA GLU A 369 -1.03 25.67 -2.01
C GLU A 369 0.39 26.23 -2.15
N ILE A 370 1.25 25.56 -2.93
CA ILE A 370 2.60 25.98 -3.32
C ILE A 370 2.86 25.56 -4.77
N ASP A 371 3.18 26.51 -5.65
CA ASP A 371 3.66 26.19 -6.99
C ASP A 371 5.14 25.83 -6.99
N ILE A 372 5.43 24.53 -6.90
CA ILE A 372 6.81 24.03 -6.97
C ILE A 372 7.54 24.38 -8.29
N LYS A 373 6.85 24.86 -9.32
CA LYS A 373 7.48 25.34 -10.56
C LYS A 373 8.01 26.77 -10.44
N ALA A 374 7.47 27.59 -9.55
CA ALA A 374 7.94 28.95 -9.29
C ALA A 374 9.10 28.94 -8.27
N GLU A 375 10.18 29.66 -8.54
CA GLU A 375 11.35 29.69 -7.63
C GLU A 375 11.02 30.30 -6.27
N ALA A 376 10.19 31.35 -6.23
CA ALA A 376 9.78 31.98 -4.98
C ALA A 376 9.05 31.00 -4.05
N ASP A 377 8.15 30.19 -4.62
CA ASP A 377 7.37 29.18 -3.89
C ASP A 377 8.23 27.99 -3.45
N ARG A 378 9.25 27.62 -4.25
CA ARG A 378 10.28 26.68 -3.79
C ARG A 378 11.06 27.25 -2.59
N GLY A 379 11.37 28.55 -2.60
CA GLY A 379 11.96 29.25 -1.45
C GLY A 379 11.09 29.11 -0.19
N ARG A 380 9.79 29.39 -0.31
CA ARG A 380 8.82 29.23 0.77
C ARG A 380 8.73 27.78 1.28
N LEU A 381 8.76 26.80 0.38
CA LEU A 381 8.77 25.39 0.78
C LEU A 381 10.04 25.01 1.56
N ARG A 382 11.21 25.55 1.17
CA ARG A 382 12.46 25.36 1.93
C ARG A 382 12.38 25.99 3.32
N GLU A 383 11.78 27.18 3.45
CA GLU A 383 11.55 27.82 4.75
C GLU A 383 10.66 26.97 5.66
N LEU A 384 9.60 26.36 5.12
CA LEU A 384 8.77 25.44 5.88
C LEU A 384 9.52 24.16 6.26
N ALA A 385 10.29 23.60 5.32
CA ALA A 385 11.11 22.42 5.56
C ALA A 385 12.20 22.68 6.62
N ALA A 386 12.62 23.93 6.81
CA ALA A 386 13.55 24.34 7.88
C ALA A 386 13.04 24.02 9.30
N HIS A 387 11.72 23.86 9.46
CA HIS A 387 11.04 23.61 10.73
C HIS A 387 10.27 22.29 10.77
N ALA A 388 10.25 21.53 9.67
CA ALA A 388 9.56 20.25 9.60
C ALA A 388 10.43 19.10 10.15
N ASP A 389 9.79 18.04 10.62
CA ASP A 389 10.46 16.81 10.99
C ASP A 389 10.67 15.88 9.80
N VAL A 390 9.70 15.88 8.87
CA VAL A 390 9.70 15.03 7.70
C VAL A 390 9.27 15.82 6.47
N PHE A 391 9.93 15.60 5.34
CA PHE A 391 9.44 15.99 4.02
C PHE A 391 9.23 14.71 3.20
N LEU A 392 7.99 14.43 2.80
CA LEU A 392 7.59 13.19 2.13
C LEU A 392 7.03 13.47 0.74
N HIS A 393 7.55 12.81 -0.29
CA HIS A 393 7.07 12.96 -1.67
C HIS A 393 7.13 11.65 -2.47
N ASN A 394 6.41 11.61 -3.61
CA ASN A 394 6.48 10.54 -4.61
C ASN A 394 6.62 11.05 -6.06
N TRP A 395 7.31 12.17 -6.24
CA TRP A 395 7.58 12.70 -7.58
C TRP A 395 8.40 11.74 -8.45
N ALA A 396 8.33 11.93 -9.76
CA ALA A 396 9.12 11.16 -10.71
C ALA A 396 10.62 11.21 -10.37
N PRO A 397 11.39 10.13 -10.65
CA PRO A 397 12.82 10.08 -10.37
C PRO A 397 13.56 11.32 -10.89
N GLY A 398 14.49 11.86 -10.09
CA GLY A 398 15.26 13.07 -10.42
C GLY A 398 14.50 14.40 -10.30
N LYS A 399 13.17 14.39 -10.15
CA LYS A 399 12.38 15.62 -10.10
C LYS A 399 12.70 16.49 -8.88
N ALA A 400 12.90 15.88 -7.71
CA ALA A 400 13.25 16.63 -6.49
C ALA A 400 14.58 17.38 -6.64
N ALA A 401 15.60 16.71 -7.19
CA ALA A 401 16.91 17.31 -7.46
C ALA A 401 16.81 18.45 -8.50
N ALA A 402 16.05 18.23 -9.58
CA ALA A 402 15.81 19.28 -10.59
C ALA A 402 15.07 20.51 -10.04
N LEU A 403 14.35 20.35 -8.92
CA LEU A 403 13.66 21.43 -8.22
C LEU A 403 14.51 22.02 -7.07
N GLY A 404 15.69 21.49 -6.76
CA GLY A 404 16.45 21.94 -5.60
C GLY A 404 15.75 21.62 -4.26
N LEU A 405 15.06 20.47 -4.18
CA LEU A 405 14.23 20.00 -3.06
C LEU A 405 14.55 18.54 -2.70
N ASP A 406 15.70 18.02 -3.13
CA ASP A 406 16.15 16.70 -2.71
C ASP A 406 16.72 16.70 -1.28
N ALA A 407 17.15 15.53 -0.81
CA ALA A 407 17.64 15.36 0.55
C ALA A 407 18.87 16.23 0.86
N ASP A 408 19.79 16.38 -0.10
CA ASP A 408 21.02 17.15 0.10
C ASP A 408 20.72 18.65 0.10
N ASP A 409 19.81 19.10 -0.77
CA ASP A 409 19.37 20.49 -0.82
C ASP A 409 18.63 20.92 0.45
N LEU A 410 17.69 20.09 0.92
CA LEU A 410 16.92 20.38 2.13
C LEU A 410 17.74 20.19 3.42
N ALA A 411 18.74 19.32 3.43
CA ALA A 411 19.67 19.18 4.55
C ALA A 411 20.46 20.48 4.82
N ARG A 412 20.65 21.36 3.83
CA ARG A 412 21.31 22.67 4.02
C ARG A 412 20.50 23.63 4.89
N VAL A 413 19.17 23.53 4.85
CA VAL A 413 18.27 24.37 5.67
C VAL A 413 17.81 23.66 6.93
N ASN A 414 17.73 22.33 6.90
CA ASN A 414 17.38 21.49 8.04
C ASN A 414 18.24 20.21 8.09
N PRO A 415 19.39 20.25 8.77
CA PRO A 415 20.27 19.09 8.91
C PRO A 415 19.68 17.91 9.70
N ALA A 416 18.53 18.09 10.36
CA ALA A 416 17.82 17.07 11.12
C ALA A 416 16.61 16.49 10.36
N LEU A 417 16.32 16.97 9.14
CA LEU A 417 15.15 16.53 8.37
C LEU A 417 15.20 15.04 8.01
N VAL A 418 14.08 14.35 8.18
CA VAL A 418 13.85 13.07 7.52
C VAL A 418 13.27 13.34 6.13
N HIS A 419 14.11 13.22 5.10
CA HIS A 419 13.68 13.36 3.71
C HIS A 419 13.23 12.00 3.20
N ALA A 420 11.96 11.86 2.84
CA ALA A 420 11.34 10.60 2.49
C ALA A 420 10.84 10.58 1.04
N TYR A 421 11.33 9.62 0.27
CA TYR A 421 10.93 9.38 -1.10
C TYR A 421 10.25 8.01 -1.23
N THR A 422 8.96 7.99 -1.53
CA THR A 422 8.22 6.77 -1.89
C THR A 422 8.12 6.68 -3.41
N SER A 423 8.81 5.71 -4.00
CA SER A 423 9.03 5.65 -5.46
C SER A 423 8.47 4.36 -6.09
N GLY A 424 8.59 4.23 -7.41
CA GLY A 424 8.29 2.95 -8.07
C GLY A 424 9.36 1.88 -7.82
N TRP A 425 10.64 2.23 -7.97
CA TRP A 425 11.75 1.26 -8.07
C TRP A 425 12.94 1.53 -7.15
N ALA A 426 12.98 2.67 -6.45
CA ALA A 426 14.12 3.13 -5.65
C ALA A 426 15.49 3.09 -6.37
N GLY A 427 15.50 3.24 -7.70
CA GLY A 427 16.71 3.14 -8.52
C GLY A 427 17.38 1.76 -8.52
N ARG A 428 16.69 0.70 -8.06
CA ARG A 428 17.24 -0.66 -7.94
C ARG A 428 17.23 -1.46 -9.24
N LEU A 429 16.47 -1.04 -10.24
CA LEU A 429 16.34 -1.75 -11.52
C LEU A 429 16.67 -0.81 -12.69
N ASP A 430 17.75 -1.12 -13.41
CA ASP A 430 18.16 -0.40 -14.60
C ASP A 430 17.15 -0.62 -15.74
N GLY A 431 16.79 0.47 -16.44
CA GLY A 431 15.82 0.41 -17.53
C GLY A 431 14.41 -0.02 -17.10
N ALA A 432 14.08 0.11 -15.81
CA ALA A 432 12.73 -0.16 -15.32
C ALA A 432 11.71 0.77 -16.00
N PRO A 433 10.50 0.26 -16.29
CA PRO A 433 9.47 1.07 -16.91
C PRO A 433 8.88 2.08 -15.90
N MET A 434 7.82 2.80 -16.28
CA MET A 434 7.11 3.72 -15.40
C MET A 434 6.74 3.03 -14.08
N GLY A 435 7.07 3.69 -12.97
CA GLY A 435 6.88 3.16 -11.62
C GLY A 435 5.46 3.27 -11.10
N THR A 436 4.48 2.68 -11.80
CA THR A 436 3.09 2.58 -11.34
C THR A 436 2.80 1.21 -10.75
N ASP A 437 1.75 1.10 -9.95
CA ASP A 437 1.30 -0.15 -9.32
C ASP A 437 1.23 -1.31 -10.34
N PHE A 438 0.54 -1.11 -11.46
CA PHE A 438 0.32 -2.15 -12.46
C PHE A 438 1.60 -2.55 -13.20
N MET A 439 2.46 -1.59 -13.55
CA MET A 439 3.74 -1.86 -14.21
C MET A 439 4.70 -2.61 -13.28
N VAL A 440 4.71 -2.25 -11.99
CA VAL A 440 5.48 -2.95 -10.98
C VAL A 440 4.92 -4.35 -10.76
N GLN A 441 3.60 -4.52 -10.67
CA GLN A 441 2.99 -5.84 -10.58
C GLN A 441 3.39 -6.74 -11.76
N ALA A 442 3.42 -6.18 -12.97
CA ALA A 442 3.82 -6.89 -14.19
C ALA A 442 5.30 -7.30 -14.16
N ARG A 443 6.20 -6.42 -13.72
CA ARG A 443 7.65 -6.65 -13.75
C ARG A 443 8.18 -7.58 -12.64
N THR A 444 7.41 -7.75 -11.56
CA THR A 444 7.89 -8.36 -10.30
C THR A 444 7.29 -9.74 -10.00
N GLY A 445 6.52 -10.32 -10.93
CA GLY A 445 5.87 -11.62 -10.69
C GLY A 445 4.64 -11.56 -9.79
N VAL A 446 4.25 -10.36 -9.29
CA VAL A 446 3.02 -10.20 -8.50
C VAL A 446 1.79 -10.60 -9.31
N GLY A 447 1.73 -10.27 -10.61
CA GLY A 447 0.61 -10.70 -11.47
C GLY A 447 0.47 -12.21 -11.59
N GLU A 448 1.55 -12.99 -11.42
CA GLU A 448 1.47 -14.44 -11.27
C GLU A 448 1.10 -14.84 -9.84
N ALA A 449 1.67 -14.18 -8.83
CA ALA A 449 1.45 -14.51 -7.42
C ALA A 449 0.02 -14.31 -6.93
N VAL A 450 -0.70 -13.32 -7.47
CA VAL A 450 -2.09 -13.03 -7.09
C VAL A 450 -3.10 -13.97 -7.74
N ARG A 451 -2.66 -14.84 -8.65
CA ARG A 451 -3.47 -15.87 -9.29
C ARG A 451 -3.12 -17.27 -8.76
N PRO A 452 -4.10 -18.11 -8.40
CA PRO A 452 -3.82 -19.47 -7.97
C PRO A 452 -3.15 -20.30 -9.06
N GLU A 453 -2.48 -21.38 -8.67
CA GLU A 453 -1.94 -22.40 -9.58
C GLU A 453 -2.99 -22.85 -10.60
N GLY A 454 -2.60 -22.92 -11.87
CA GLY A 454 -3.47 -23.29 -12.99
C GLY A 454 -4.21 -22.13 -13.66
N GLU A 455 -4.28 -20.94 -13.04
CA GLU A 455 -4.82 -19.75 -13.71
C GLU A 455 -3.79 -19.07 -14.60
N VAL A 456 -4.26 -18.35 -15.62
CA VAL A 456 -3.40 -17.48 -16.44
C VAL A 456 -2.91 -16.32 -15.56
N PRO A 457 -1.60 -16.07 -15.46
CA PRO A 457 -1.05 -14.93 -14.73
C PRO A 457 -1.65 -13.60 -15.22
N ALA A 458 -2.05 -12.76 -14.28
CA ALA A 458 -2.60 -11.45 -14.60
C ALA A 458 -2.53 -10.52 -13.38
N PRO A 459 -2.02 -9.28 -13.52
CA PRO A 459 -2.06 -8.29 -12.45
C PRO A 459 -3.46 -8.09 -11.88
N SER A 460 -3.50 -7.77 -10.58
CA SER A 460 -4.69 -7.27 -9.93
C SER A 460 -4.92 -5.82 -10.37
N LEU A 461 -6.17 -5.44 -10.66
CA LEU A 461 -6.53 -4.04 -10.88
C LEU A 461 -6.83 -3.30 -9.56
N MET A 462 -6.93 -4.01 -8.44
CA MET A 462 -6.81 -3.40 -7.10
C MET A 462 -5.37 -2.90 -6.92
N THR A 463 -5.20 -1.69 -6.40
CA THR A 463 -3.91 -1.01 -6.19
C THR A 463 -3.14 -1.58 -4.99
N LEU A 464 -2.75 -2.86 -5.09
CA LEU A 464 -2.13 -3.63 -4.01
C LEU A 464 -0.78 -3.02 -3.57
N LEU A 465 0.06 -2.64 -4.53
CA LEU A 465 1.41 -2.18 -4.27
C LEU A 465 1.45 -0.71 -3.84
N ASP A 466 0.53 0.12 -4.31
CA ASP A 466 0.38 1.51 -3.85
C ASP A 466 0.00 1.55 -2.37
N VAL A 467 -0.97 0.72 -1.95
CA VAL A 467 -1.37 0.63 -0.54
C VAL A 467 -0.23 0.04 0.30
N MET A 468 0.30 -1.13 -0.10
CA MET A 468 1.41 -1.76 0.63
C MET A 468 2.65 -0.84 0.66
N GLY A 469 2.94 -0.15 -0.44
CA GLY A 469 4.01 0.84 -0.53
C GLY A 469 3.79 2.06 0.37
N GLY A 470 2.55 2.47 0.60
CA GLY A 470 2.20 3.48 1.59
C GLY A 470 2.45 3.01 3.03
N LEU A 471 2.12 1.73 3.33
CA LEU A 471 2.48 1.12 4.61
C LEU A 471 4.00 1.09 4.80
N LEU A 472 4.76 0.54 3.84
CA LEU A 472 6.21 0.48 3.94
C LEU A 472 6.85 1.89 3.96
N GLY A 473 6.25 2.88 3.30
CA GLY A 473 6.66 4.27 3.37
C GLY A 473 6.54 4.86 4.78
N ALA A 474 5.42 4.62 5.47
CA ALA A 474 5.27 5.03 6.87
C ALA A 474 6.25 4.28 7.80
N GLU A 475 6.44 2.98 7.59
CA GLU A 475 7.45 2.19 8.36
C GLU A 475 8.86 2.76 8.17
N ALA A 476 9.24 3.08 6.94
CA ALA A 476 10.53 3.65 6.62
C ALA A 476 10.73 5.05 7.25
N VAL A 477 9.70 5.90 7.25
CA VAL A 477 9.74 7.21 7.93
C VAL A 477 9.90 7.05 9.44
N LEU A 478 9.15 6.13 10.07
CA LEU A 478 9.27 5.85 11.50
C LEU A 478 10.68 5.35 11.87
N ALA A 479 11.25 4.46 11.05
CA ALA A 479 12.62 4.00 11.22
C ALA A 479 13.65 5.14 11.03
N GLY A 480 13.42 6.03 10.07
CA GLY A 480 14.23 7.24 9.85
C GLY A 480 14.16 8.23 11.02
N LEU A 481 12.96 8.46 11.57
CA LEU A 481 12.76 9.29 12.76
C LEU A 481 13.49 8.68 13.96
N LEU A 482 13.35 7.38 14.21
CA LEU A 482 14.08 6.72 15.28
C LEU A 482 15.61 6.84 15.11
N LEU A 483 16.10 6.67 13.89
CA LEU A 483 17.53 6.84 13.59
C LEU A 483 17.99 8.28 13.85
N ARG A 484 17.17 9.27 13.50
CA ARG A 484 17.42 10.68 13.80
C ARG A 484 17.51 10.92 15.30
N GLU A 485 16.56 10.42 16.10
CA GLU A 485 16.57 10.60 17.56
C GLU A 485 17.82 9.94 18.20
N ARG A 486 18.29 8.83 17.64
CA ARG A 486 19.51 8.14 18.12
C ARG A 486 20.82 8.83 17.70
N THR A 487 20.84 9.51 16.56
CA THR A 487 22.09 10.03 15.96
C THR A 487 22.21 11.54 15.94
N GLY A 488 21.10 12.26 16.16
CA GLY A 488 21.00 13.71 16.02
C GLY A 488 21.12 14.22 14.58
N ARG A 489 21.07 13.33 13.58
CA ARG A 489 21.26 13.66 12.15
C ARG A 489 20.00 13.35 11.36
N GLY A 490 19.71 14.19 10.36
CA GLY A 490 18.67 13.93 9.38
C GLY A 490 18.94 12.65 8.60
N VAL A 491 17.92 12.13 7.92
CA VAL A 491 17.98 10.83 7.26
C VAL A 491 17.27 10.93 5.91
N ARG A 492 17.95 10.49 4.84
CA ARG A 492 17.27 10.17 3.58
C ARG A 492 16.68 8.77 3.69
N VAL A 493 15.39 8.68 3.45
CA VAL A 493 14.58 7.47 3.49
C VAL A 493 14.04 7.25 2.09
N ASP A 494 14.37 6.11 1.50
CA ASP A 494 13.86 5.71 0.18
C ASP A 494 13.07 4.41 0.35
N SER A 495 11.81 4.38 -0.08
CA SER A 495 11.01 3.15 -0.19
C SER A 495 10.43 3.02 -1.60
N SER A 496 9.86 1.86 -1.93
CA SER A 496 9.34 1.65 -3.29
C SER A 496 8.20 0.65 -3.42
N LEU A 497 7.44 0.77 -4.52
CA LEU A 497 6.51 -0.27 -4.97
C LEU A 497 7.22 -1.60 -5.24
N LEU A 498 8.48 -1.56 -5.71
CA LEU A 498 9.34 -2.76 -5.82
C LEU A 498 9.55 -3.42 -4.45
N GLY A 499 9.88 -2.63 -3.41
CA GLY A 499 9.96 -3.11 -2.04
C GLY A 499 8.64 -3.74 -1.57
N ALA A 500 7.51 -3.10 -1.89
CA ALA A 500 6.18 -3.65 -1.62
C ALA A 500 5.93 -5.00 -2.32
N ALA A 501 6.32 -5.12 -3.59
CA ALA A 501 6.21 -6.35 -4.35
C ALA A 501 7.09 -7.47 -3.76
N ASP A 502 8.35 -7.15 -3.41
CA ASP A 502 9.29 -8.09 -2.82
C ASP A 502 8.80 -8.59 -1.45
N THR A 503 8.29 -7.70 -0.60
CA THR A 503 7.69 -8.06 0.70
C THR A 503 6.46 -8.97 0.50
N LEU A 504 5.55 -8.61 -0.41
CA LEU A 504 4.32 -9.38 -0.66
C LEU A 504 4.60 -10.76 -1.29
N THR A 505 5.59 -10.85 -2.17
CA THR A 505 5.95 -12.10 -2.87
C THR A 505 7.01 -12.92 -2.14
N GLY A 506 7.62 -12.41 -1.07
CA GLY A 506 8.67 -13.08 -0.30
C GLY A 506 8.38 -14.56 0.04
N PRO A 507 7.17 -14.93 0.52
CA PRO A 507 6.81 -16.32 0.73
C PRO A 507 6.87 -17.19 -0.55
N ALA A 508 6.44 -16.65 -1.69
CA ALA A 508 6.48 -17.33 -2.98
C ALA A 508 7.91 -17.46 -3.51
N LEU A 509 8.72 -16.41 -3.40
CA LEU A 509 10.14 -16.43 -3.79
C LEU A 509 10.94 -17.44 -2.95
N ARG A 510 10.66 -17.54 -1.64
CA ARG A 510 11.27 -18.57 -0.78
C ARG A 510 10.88 -20.00 -1.16
N ARG A 511 9.64 -20.22 -1.64
CA ARG A 511 9.23 -21.52 -2.19
C ARG A 511 10.00 -21.84 -3.48
N ALA A 512 10.07 -20.87 -4.39
CA ALA A 512 10.83 -21.00 -5.65
C ALA A 512 12.30 -21.38 -5.38
N ALA A 513 12.95 -20.67 -4.45
CA ALA A 513 14.35 -20.89 -4.09
C ALA A 513 14.62 -22.28 -3.48
N ARG A 514 13.58 -22.95 -2.95
CA ARG A 514 13.65 -24.33 -2.45
C ARG A 514 13.28 -25.38 -3.51
N GLY A 515 13.01 -24.96 -4.75
CA GLY A 515 12.55 -25.84 -5.83
C GLY A 515 11.09 -26.27 -5.72
N HIS A 516 10.30 -25.64 -4.84
CA HIS A 516 8.86 -25.88 -4.74
C HIS A 516 8.08 -24.98 -5.70
N ASN A 517 6.85 -25.38 -6.05
CA ASN A 517 5.95 -24.51 -6.81
C ASN A 517 5.75 -23.17 -6.04
N PRO A 518 6.11 -22.02 -6.64
CA PRO A 518 5.93 -20.74 -5.97
C PRO A 518 4.47 -20.33 -5.85
N ARG A 519 3.60 -20.81 -6.75
CA ARG A 519 2.18 -20.50 -6.78
C ARG A 519 1.41 -21.33 -5.74
N ARG A 520 0.39 -20.71 -5.16
CA ARG A 520 -0.50 -21.38 -4.20
C ARG A 520 -1.61 -22.13 -4.96
N PRO A 521 -2.05 -23.31 -4.50
CA PRO A 521 -3.24 -23.96 -5.03
C PRO A 521 -4.48 -23.06 -4.95
N ALA A 522 -5.47 -23.35 -5.79
CA ALA A 522 -6.77 -22.66 -5.83
C ALA A 522 -7.37 -22.43 -4.43
N GLY A 523 -7.61 -23.49 -3.64
CA GLY A 523 -8.13 -23.36 -2.26
C GLY A 523 -9.32 -22.38 -2.17
N PHE A 524 -9.29 -21.50 -1.16
CA PHE A 524 -10.28 -20.44 -0.92
C PHE A 524 -10.37 -19.35 -2.01
N ARG A 525 -9.43 -19.32 -2.96
CA ARG A 525 -9.28 -18.23 -3.94
C ARG A 525 -10.43 -18.20 -4.96
N TYR A 526 -11.27 -19.24 -4.94
CA TYR A 526 -12.60 -19.28 -5.52
C TYR A 526 -13.66 -19.38 -4.42
N PRO A 527 -14.34 -18.27 -4.08
CA PRO A 527 -15.51 -18.32 -3.23
C PRO A 527 -16.58 -19.29 -3.78
N LEU A 528 -17.29 -19.97 -2.87
CA LEU A 528 -18.37 -20.89 -3.22
C LEU A 528 -19.67 -20.09 -3.36
N ALA A 529 -20.34 -20.22 -4.50
CA ALA A 529 -21.63 -19.58 -4.73
C ALA A 529 -22.73 -20.21 -3.87
N THR A 530 -23.62 -19.37 -3.37
CA THR A 530 -24.87 -19.71 -2.68
C THR A 530 -26.05 -19.12 -3.47
N ALA A 531 -27.28 -19.30 -3.00
CA ALA A 531 -28.48 -18.83 -3.69
C ALA A 531 -28.56 -17.29 -3.79
N ASP A 532 -27.96 -16.58 -2.83
CA ASP A 532 -28.05 -15.14 -2.64
C ASP A 532 -26.68 -14.46 -2.44
N GLY A 533 -25.57 -15.18 -2.63
CA GLY A 533 -24.24 -14.62 -2.39
C GLY A 533 -23.09 -15.60 -2.59
N TRP A 534 -22.06 -15.41 -1.77
CA TRP A 534 -20.81 -16.17 -1.84
C TRP A 534 -20.27 -16.41 -0.43
N ILE A 535 -19.61 -17.55 -0.24
CA ILE A 535 -18.87 -17.86 0.98
C ILE A 535 -17.42 -18.18 0.69
N ALA A 536 -16.52 -17.75 1.57
CA ALA A 536 -15.13 -18.15 1.57
C ALA A 536 -14.87 -19.08 2.76
N PRO A 537 -14.59 -20.37 2.51
CA PRO A 537 -14.07 -21.25 3.55
C PRO A 537 -12.67 -20.79 4.00
N ALA A 538 -12.33 -21.09 5.25
CA ALA A 538 -10.97 -20.98 5.74
C ALA A 538 -10.01 -21.90 4.92
N ASP A 539 -8.73 -21.55 4.84
CA ASP A 539 -7.70 -22.23 4.07
C ASP A 539 -7.67 -23.74 4.32
N ALA A 540 -7.70 -24.12 5.61
CA ALA A 540 -7.65 -25.51 6.04
C ALA A 540 -8.91 -26.30 5.63
N ASP A 541 -10.05 -25.61 5.52
CA ASP A 541 -11.36 -26.21 5.29
C ASP A 541 -11.80 -26.14 3.83
N ALA A 542 -11.14 -25.33 2.99
CA ALA A 542 -11.55 -25.06 1.61
C ALA A 542 -11.73 -26.32 0.76
N ARG A 543 -10.85 -27.31 0.89
CA ARG A 543 -10.98 -28.58 0.15
C ARG A 543 -12.21 -29.38 0.59
N ALA A 544 -12.48 -29.44 1.89
CA ALA A 544 -13.63 -30.17 2.43
C ALA A 544 -14.94 -29.45 2.10
N ALA A 545 -14.97 -28.12 2.26
CA ALA A 545 -16.12 -27.28 1.97
C ALA A 545 -16.54 -27.36 0.49
N ALA A 546 -15.58 -27.41 -0.45
CA ALA A 546 -15.85 -27.55 -1.88
C ALA A 546 -16.58 -28.86 -2.26
N GLY A 547 -16.57 -29.88 -1.39
CA GLY A 547 -17.30 -31.12 -1.59
C GLY A 547 -18.80 -31.03 -1.27
N HIS A 548 -19.29 -29.89 -0.77
CA HIS A 548 -20.69 -29.68 -0.43
C HIS A 548 -21.42 -28.89 -1.52
N ASP A 549 -22.64 -29.33 -1.86
CA ASP A 549 -23.54 -28.55 -2.72
C ASP A 549 -24.25 -27.48 -1.89
N LEU A 550 -23.91 -26.22 -2.17
CA LEU A 550 -24.37 -25.02 -1.45
C LEU A 550 -25.09 -24.03 -2.37
N ARG A 551 -25.08 -24.24 -3.70
CA ARG A 551 -25.53 -23.23 -4.69
C ARG A 551 -27.01 -22.89 -4.58
N GLY A 552 -27.83 -23.85 -4.12
CA GLY A 552 -29.27 -23.66 -3.91
C GLY A 552 -29.65 -23.18 -2.51
N LEU A 553 -28.69 -23.03 -1.59
CA LEU A 553 -28.96 -22.66 -0.20
C LEU A 553 -28.76 -21.15 -0.01
N PRO A 554 -29.59 -20.47 0.79
CA PRO A 554 -29.28 -19.13 1.30
C PRO A 554 -27.94 -19.12 2.03
N THR A 555 -27.20 -18.01 1.95
CA THR A 555 -25.84 -17.88 2.51
C THR A 555 -25.78 -18.22 3.99
N ALA A 556 -26.76 -17.77 4.78
CA ALA A 556 -26.84 -18.06 6.20
C ALA A 556 -27.00 -19.57 6.49
N GLU A 557 -27.82 -20.27 5.70
CA GLU A 557 -28.04 -21.71 5.82
C GLU A 557 -26.79 -22.50 5.39
N ALA A 558 -26.15 -22.10 4.28
CA ALA A 558 -24.89 -22.69 3.84
C ALA A 558 -23.80 -22.60 4.92
N LEU A 559 -23.67 -21.44 5.58
CA LEU A 559 -22.74 -21.24 6.69
C LEU A 559 -23.09 -22.09 7.92
N SER A 560 -24.38 -22.22 8.28
CA SER A 560 -24.80 -23.12 9.37
C SER A 560 -24.42 -24.57 9.07
N ARG A 561 -24.69 -25.01 7.85
CA ARG A 561 -24.45 -26.38 7.40
C ARG A 561 -22.96 -26.75 7.37
N LEU A 562 -22.09 -25.81 7.00
CA LEU A 562 -20.64 -26.01 7.10
C LEU A 562 -20.19 -26.08 8.57
N ARG A 563 -20.71 -25.19 9.42
CA ARG A 563 -20.39 -25.15 10.85
C ARG A 563 -20.79 -26.42 11.60
N GLU A 564 -21.96 -26.99 11.30
CA GLU A 564 -22.41 -28.29 11.84
C GLU A 564 -21.46 -29.45 11.50
N ARG A 565 -20.65 -29.29 10.44
CA ARG A 565 -19.62 -30.25 10.02
C ARG A 565 -18.22 -29.89 10.52
N GLY A 566 -18.11 -28.88 11.37
CA GLY A 566 -16.84 -28.38 11.90
C GLY A 566 -16.00 -27.61 10.88
N LEU A 567 -16.61 -27.13 9.78
CA LEU A 567 -15.91 -26.37 8.74
C LEU A 567 -16.12 -24.86 8.94
N THR A 568 -15.03 -24.10 8.94
CA THR A 568 -15.03 -22.65 9.09
C THR A 568 -15.20 -21.97 7.74
N ALA A 569 -16.15 -21.05 7.64
CA ALA A 569 -16.37 -20.23 6.46
C ALA A 569 -16.99 -18.88 6.84
N THR A 570 -16.86 -17.91 5.95
CA THR A 570 -17.36 -16.55 6.13
C THR A 570 -18.07 -16.07 4.87
N ALA A 571 -19.16 -15.31 5.02
CA ALA A 571 -19.82 -14.66 3.87
C ALA A 571 -18.87 -13.64 3.22
N VAL A 572 -18.79 -13.65 1.88
CA VAL A 572 -18.01 -12.66 1.14
C VAL A 572 -18.80 -11.38 1.05
N THR A 573 -18.18 -10.28 1.43
CA THR A 573 -18.72 -8.93 1.20
C THR A 573 -18.57 -8.59 -0.27
N THR A 574 -19.67 -8.53 -1.01
CA THR A 574 -19.69 -8.15 -2.43
C THR A 574 -19.96 -6.65 -2.63
N GLU A 575 -20.85 -6.08 -1.82
CA GLU A 575 -21.19 -4.66 -1.82
C GLU A 575 -20.40 -3.94 -0.72
N LEU A 576 -19.41 -3.15 -1.12
CA LEU A 576 -18.55 -2.43 -0.16
C LEU A 576 -19.34 -1.41 0.65
N SER A 577 -20.42 -0.85 0.09
CA SER A 577 -21.32 0.03 0.83
C SER A 577 -21.85 -0.65 2.08
N ASP A 578 -21.98 -1.97 2.15
CA ASP A 578 -22.58 -2.65 3.31
C ASP A 578 -21.62 -2.79 4.51
N LEU A 579 -20.30 -2.57 4.30
CA LEU A 579 -19.28 -2.72 5.34
C LEU A 579 -19.52 -1.86 6.59
N HIS A 580 -20.20 -0.71 6.44
CA HIS A 580 -20.56 0.15 7.58
C HIS A 580 -21.62 -0.44 8.50
N HIS A 581 -22.45 -1.35 7.99
CA HIS A 581 -23.50 -2.04 8.76
C HIS A 581 -23.13 -3.47 9.10
N ASP A 582 -21.96 -3.93 8.65
CA ASP A 582 -21.54 -5.29 8.86
C ASP A 582 -21.25 -5.55 10.35
N PRO A 583 -21.96 -6.49 11.00
CA PRO A 583 -21.78 -6.77 12.42
C PRO A 583 -20.36 -7.24 12.76
N ARG A 584 -19.61 -7.80 11.80
CA ARG A 584 -18.20 -8.19 11.98
C ARG A 584 -17.29 -6.99 12.27
N PHE A 585 -17.70 -5.79 11.82
CA PHE A 585 -16.97 -4.55 12.00
C PHE A 585 -17.78 -3.51 12.78
N ALA A 586 -18.76 -3.95 13.58
CA ALA A 586 -19.66 -3.08 14.32
C ALA A 586 -18.90 -1.98 15.09
N GLY A 587 -19.24 -0.71 14.82
CA GLY A 587 -18.62 0.46 15.45
C GLY A 587 -17.21 0.80 14.97
N ARG A 588 -16.66 0.09 13.98
CA ARG A 588 -15.30 0.31 13.46
C ARG A 588 -15.27 1.18 12.22
N VAL A 589 -16.20 0.99 11.29
CA VAL A 589 -16.35 1.87 10.12
C VAL A 589 -17.27 3.02 10.52
N SER A 590 -16.76 4.24 10.47
CA SER A 590 -17.50 5.45 10.79
C SER A 590 -17.81 6.26 9.52
N ARG A 591 -18.45 7.42 9.68
CA ARG A 591 -18.50 8.46 8.64
C ARG A 591 -17.74 9.67 9.11
N ASP A 592 -17.01 10.31 8.21
CA ASP A 592 -16.32 11.55 8.49
C ASP A 592 -17.26 12.77 8.45
N ALA A 593 -16.70 13.97 8.67
CA ALA A 593 -17.46 15.22 8.67
C ALA A 593 -18.11 15.57 7.31
N HIS A 594 -17.69 14.92 6.22
CA HIS A 594 -18.23 15.10 4.88
C HIS A 594 -19.23 13.98 4.51
N GLY A 595 -19.43 13.00 5.39
CA GLY A 595 -20.30 11.86 5.19
C GLY A 595 -19.61 10.65 4.54
N ALA A 596 -18.31 10.72 4.19
CA ALA A 596 -17.61 9.62 3.56
C ALA A 596 -17.34 8.49 4.56
N PRO A 597 -17.51 7.21 4.18
CA PRO A 597 -17.06 6.09 4.99
C PRO A 597 -15.58 6.21 5.38
N ALA A 598 -15.34 6.04 6.66
CA ALA A 598 -14.06 6.25 7.31
C ALA A 598 -13.64 4.94 7.99
N VAL A 599 -12.51 4.38 7.57
CA VAL A 599 -11.93 3.19 8.22
C VAL A 599 -11.32 3.56 9.57
N PRO A 600 -11.29 2.64 10.56
CA PRO A 600 -10.72 2.93 11.87
C PRO A 600 -9.19 3.08 11.81
N ASP A 601 -8.61 3.56 12.90
CA ASP A 601 -7.16 3.53 13.07
C ASP A 601 -6.67 2.07 13.07
N PRO A 602 -5.59 1.76 12.32
CA PRO A 602 -5.11 0.39 12.21
C PRO A 602 -4.39 -0.09 13.49
N TRP A 603 -4.23 0.79 14.49
CA TRP A 603 -3.65 0.49 15.80
C TRP A 603 -4.60 0.85 16.95
N SER A 604 -4.31 0.32 18.12
CA SER A 604 -4.66 0.92 19.39
C SER A 604 -3.42 0.96 20.26
N PHE A 605 -3.20 2.09 20.96
CA PHE A 605 -2.13 2.28 21.94
C PHE A 605 -2.80 2.42 23.31
N ALA A 606 -2.53 1.49 24.23
CA ALA A 606 -3.12 1.43 25.57
C ALA A 606 -2.06 1.35 26.68
#